data_AF-A0A8T2ZPN3-F1
#
_entry.id   AF-A0A8T2ZPN3-F1
#
_cell.length_a   1.000
_cell.length_b   1.000
_cell.length_c   1.000
_cell.angle_alpha   90.00
_cell.angle_beta   90.00
_cell.angle_gamma   90.00
#
_symmetry.space_group_name_H-M   'P 1'
#
loop_
_entity.id
_entity.type
_entity.pdbx_description
1 polymer ?
#
loop_
_entity_poly.entity_id
_entity_poly.type
_entity_poly.pdbx_seq_one_letter_code
_entity_poly.pdbx_strand_id
1 'polypeptide(L)'
;MRIQTLQKQRNCTLFFGKPYRAGDDPSPGMGTIETTPHTQIHYWTGDPNQTNGENMGNFYSAGRDPIFYCHHSNVYRMWDLWKKILGGKRKDFEDPDWLNSEFLFSDENKELVRVKVKDTLDTEKLRYGFQDVPIPWLKTRPAPKFTRQEKSRRAAKKSVVLTPISGFPVVLDKVISVEVSRPKKSRSAREQEDEDEVLVIERIEYEENQLIKFDVLVNDEPDSPGDQTRLLEDLEAERDDTLVVTLVPRSGGDSVTVANVKIDFVAD
;
A
#
# COMPACT_ATOMS: atom_id res chain seq x y z
N MET A 1 -7.98 -11.92 -4.46
CA MET A 1 -6.99 -11.02 -3.86
C MET A 1 -5.68 -11.15 -4.64
N ARG A 2 -5.27 -10.14 -5.41
CA ARG A 2 -4.03 -10.18 -6.19
C ARG A 2 -2.96 -9.42 -5.43
N ILE A 3 -2.04 -10.14 -4.79
CA ILE A 3 -0.97 -9.55 -3.97
C ILE A 3 0.24 -9.24 -4.87
N GLN A 4 0.01 -8.45 -5.92
CA GLN A 4 1.08 -8.03 -6.84
C GLN A 4 2.00 -6.99 -6.21
N THR A 5 1.47 -6.25 -5.24
CA THR A 5 2.20 -5.28 -4.45
C THR A 5 3.43 -5.95 -3.81
N LEU A 6 3.29 -7.13 -3.20
CA LEU A 6 4.42 -7.87 -2.61
C LEU A 6 5.54 -8.16 -3.62
N GLN A 7 5.20 -8.57 -4.84
CA GLN A 7 6.20 -8.99 -5.84
C GLN A 7 7.04 -7.84 -6.40
N LYS A 8 6.57 -6.59 -6.28
CA LYS A 8 7.28 -5.41 -6.80
C LYS A 8 7.72 -4.43 -5.71
N GLN A 9 7.28 -4.60 -4.45
CA GLN A 9 7.90 -3.93 -3.31
C GLN A 9 9.31 -4.48 -3.10
N ARG A 10 10.30 -3.81 -3.65
CA ARG A 10 11.72 -4.10 -3.39
C ARG A 10 12.21 -3.31 -2.18
N ASN A 11 11.59 -2.17 -1.95
CA ASN A 11 11.89 -1.21 -0.91
C ASN A 11 11.13 -1.51 0.41
N CYS A 12 11.86 -1.45 1.52
CA CYS A 12 11.45 -1.58 2.92
C CYS A 12 10.39 -0.53 3.29
N THR A 13 10.60 0.73 2.92
CA THR A 13 9.64 1.83 3.17
C THR A 13 8.29 1.56 2.51
N LEU A 14 8.27 0.96 1.31
CA LEU A 14 7.02 0.55 0.67
C LEU A 14 6.35 -0.65 1.38
N PHE A 15 7.13 -1.56 1.93
CA PHE A 15 6.60 -2.75 2.62
C PHE A 15 6.09 -2.42 4.03
N PHE A 16 6.95 -1.86 4.88
CA PHE A 16 6.71 -1.58 6.30
C PHE A 16 6.00 -0.25 6.55
N GLY A 17 6.14 0.73 5.66
CA GLY A 17 5.68 2.10 5.88
C GLY A 17 6.81 3.07 6.22
N LYS A 18 6.43 4.32 6.45
CA LYS A 18 7.37 5.40 6.76
C LYS A 18 7.84 5.34 8.22
N PRO A 19 9.04 5.89 8.51
CA PRO A 19 9.54 5.96 9.88
C PRO A 19 8.57 6.69 10.82
N TYR A 20 8.45 6.18 12.05
CA TYR A 20 7.74 6.81 13.16
C TYR A 20 8.67 6.86 14.38
N ARG A 21 9.00 8.05 14.86
CA ARG A 21 9.94 8.26 15.96
C ARG A 21 9.29 9.00 17.12
N ALA A 22 9.94 8.97 18.27
CA ALA A 22 9.50 9.71 19.44
C ALA A 22 9.48 11.22 19.14
N GLY A 23 8.31 11.84 19.30
CA GLY A 23 8.08 13.25 19.00
C GLY A 23 7.50 13.53 17.62
N ASP A 24 7.35 12.51 16.77
CA ASP A 24 6.66 12.66 15.49
C ASP A 24 5.14 12.73 15.69
N ASP A 25 4.47 13.39 14.74
CA ASP A 25 3.01 13.34 14.63
C ASP A 25 2.54 11.93 14.21
N PRO A 26 1.34 11.50 14.65
CA PRO A 26 0.82 10.18 14.30
C PRO A 26 0.60 10.02 12.78
N SER A 27 0.45 8.78 12.34
CA SER A 27 0.13 8.42 10.95
C SER A 27 1.18 8.86 9.91
N PRO A 28 2.48 8.51 10.09
CA PRO A 28 3.54 8.96 9.18
C PRO A 28 3.37 8.42 7.75
N GLY A 29 2.77 7.25 7.59
CA GLY A 29 2.43 6.66 6.30
C GLY A 29 2.50 5.13 6.33
N MET A 30 1.39 4.49 5.98
CA MET A 30 1.23 3.04 6.07
C MET A 30 2.08 2.27 5.06
N GLY A 31 2.47 1.06 5.46
CA GLY A 31 3.01 0.08 4.55
C GLY A 31 1.94 -0.46 3.61
N THR A 32 2.35 -0.94 2.46
CA THR A 32 1.44 -1.52 1.46
C THR A 32 0.59 -2.69 1.97
N ILE A 33 1.16 -3.62 2.74
CA ILE A 33 0.41 -4.76 3.28
C ILE A 33 -0.60 -4.31 4.33
N GLU A 34 -0.22 -3.32 5.14
CA GLU A 34 -1.07 -2.66 6.12
C GLU A 34 -2.29 -2.04 5.44
N THR A 35 -2.11 -1.32 4.33
CA THR A 35 -3.21 -0.72 3.55
C THR A 35 -4.05 -1.77 2.82
N THR A 36 -3.42 -2.72 2.11
CA THR A 36 -4.11 -3.79 1.39
C THR A 36 -3.18 -5.00 1.27
N PRO A 37 -3.57 -6.16 1.83
CA PRO A 37 -4.93 -6.59 2.11
C PRO A 37 -5.43 -6.41 3.55
N HIS A 38 -4.56 -6.05 4.51
CA HIS A 38 -4.87 -6.08 5.94
C HIS A 38 -6.15 -5.28 6.27
N THR A 39 -6.19 -3.98 5.95
CA THR A 39 -7.36 -3.14 6.21
C THR A 39 -8.63 -3.67 5.56
N GLN A 40 -8.55 -4.23 4.34
CA GLN A 40 -9.74 -4.76 3.66
C GLN A 40 -10.32 -5.99 4.37
N ILE A 41 -9.48 -6.85 4.95
CA ILE A 41 -9.93 -8.04 5.69
C ILE A 41 -10.59 -7.62 7.02
N HIS A 42 -10.05 -6.61 7.70
CA HIS A 42 -10.67 -6.03 8.89
C HIS A 42 -12.11 -5.56 8.61
N TYR A 43 -12.28 -4.67 7.62
CA TYR A 43 -13.60 -4.15 7.28
C TYR A 43 -14.56 -5.21 6.74
N TRP A 44 -14.05 -6.19 5.98
CA TRP A 44 -14.90 -7.27 5.46
C TRP A 44 -15.42 -8.20 6.57
N THR A 45 -14.62 -8.40 7.63
CA THR A 45 -14.95 -9.34 8.73
C THR A 45 -15.76 -8.67 9.84
N GLY A 46 -15.65 -7.36 10.02
CA GLY A 46 -16.45 -6.61 11.01
C GLY A 46 -17.95 -6.68 10.73
N ASP A 47 -18.79 -6.64 11.77
CA ASP A 47 -20.25 -6.64 11.61
C ASP A 47 -20.74 -5.23 11.27
N PRO A 48 -21.25 -4.99 10.04
CA PRO A 48 -21.70 -3.67 9.62
C PRO A 48 -22.96 -3.19 10.35
N ASN A 49 -23.61 -4.05 11.15
CA ASN A 49 -24.75 -3.66 11.99
C ASN A 49 -24.33 -3.10 13.36
N GLN A 50 -23.06 -3.22 13.74
CA GLN A 50 -22.52 -2.59 14.94
C GLN A 50 -22.15 -1.13 14.65
N THR A 51 -22.21 -0.28 15.68
CA THR A 51 -22.00 1.16 15.55
C THR A 51 -20.67 1.51 14.89
N ASN A 52 -19.60 0.76 15.18
CA ASN A 52 -18.25 1.03 14.69
C ASN A 52 -17.67 -0.13 13.87
N GLY A 53 -18.50 -1.09 13.43
CA GLY A 53 -18.05 -2.27 12.70
C GLY A 53 -17.40 -3.35 13.58
N GLU A 54 -17.72 -3.38 14.89
CA GLU A 54 -17.15 -4.37 15.80
C GLU A 54 -17.38 -5.81 15.35
N ASN A 55 -16.50 -6.76 15.66
CA ASN A 55 -15.19 -6.55 16.30
C ASN A 55 -14.11 -6.20 15.28
N MET A 56 -13.97 -6.99 14.21
CA MET A 56 -12.83 -6.88 13.29
C MET A 56 -12.75 -5.55 12.52
N GLY A 57 -13.85 -4.81 12.36
CA GLY A 57 -13.88 -3.56 11.60
C GLY A 57 -13.28 -2.35 12.33
N ASN A 58 -12.91 -2.48 13.62
CA ASN A 58 -12.32 -1.40 14.39
C ASN A 58 -11.17 -1.86 15.29
N PHE A 59 -10.09 -1.08 15.36
CA PHE A 59 -8.89 -1.45 16.11
C PHE A 59 -9.12 -1.68 17.61
N TYR A 60 -10.02 -0.94 18.27
CA TYR A 60 -10.25 -1.14 19.72
C TYR A 60 -10.95 -2.46 20.07
N SER A 61 -11.67 -3.05 19.12
CA SER A 61 -12.48 -4.24 19.32
C SER A 61 -11.98 -5.45 18.55
N ALA A 62 -11.12 -5.28 17.53
CA ALA A 62 -10.65 -6.36 16.67
C ALA A 62 -10.08 -7.54 17.46
N GLY A 63 -9.23 -7.29 18.46
CA GLY A 63 -8.63 -8.34 19.30
C GLY A 63 -9.61 -9.15 20.17
N ARG A 64 -10.90 -8.75 20.23
CA ARG A 64 -11.97 -9.50 20.91
C ARG A 64 -12.50 -10.64 20.04
N ASP A 65 -12.29 -10.60 18.73
CA ASP A 65 -12.57 -11.71 17.83
C ASP A 65 -11.32 -12.60 17.69
N PRO A 66 -11.38 -13.89 18.04
CA PRO A 66 -10.23 -14.79 17.88
C PRO A 66 -9.65 -14.85 16.47
N ILE A 67 -10.44 -14.56 15.42
CA ILE A 67 -9.94 -14.55 14.04
C ILE A 67 -8.88 -13.47 13.78
N PHE A 68 -8.85 -12.42 14.60
CA PHE A 68 -7.83 -11.37 14.56
C PHE A 68 -6.42 -11.95 14.59
N TYR A 69 -6.16 -12.87 15.53
CA TYR A 69 -4.83 -13.47 15.70
C TYR A 69 -4.46 -14.37 14.52
N CYS A 70 -5.44 -15.09 13.95
CA CYS A 70 -5.24 -15.88 12.73
C CYS A 70 -4.96 -14.99 11.51
N HIS A 71 -5.66 -13.86 11.39
CA HIS A 71 -5.42 -12.87 10.35
C HIS A 71 -4.01 -12.29 10.45
N HIS A 72 -3.62 -11.80 11.63
CA HIS A 72 -2.29 -11.23 11.86
C HIS A 72 -1.16 -12.25 11.76
N SER A 73 -1.41 -13.54 12.08
CA SER A 73 -0.46 -14.61 11.79
C SER A 73 -0.12 -14.69 10.30
N ASN A 74 -1.13 -14.59 9.41
CA ASN A 74 -0.88 -14.58 7.98
C ASN A 74 -0.33 -13.23 7.46
N VAL A 75 -0.61 -12.11 8.13
CA VAL A 75 0.08 -10.82 7.86
C VAL A 75 1.57 -10.95 8.18
N TYR A 76 1.93 -11.54 9.32
CA TYR A 76 3.32 -11.83 9.66
C TYR A 76 3.97 -12.80 8.66
N ARG A 77 3.23 -13.81 8.19
CA ARG A 77 3.68 -14.68 7.10
C ARG A 77 3.99 -13.91 5.82
N MET A 78 3.29 -12.81 5.51
CA MET A 78 3.61 -12.01 4.32
C MET A 78 5.00 -11.37 4.41
N TRP A 79 5.44 -10.97 5.61
CA TRP A 79 6.80 -10.49 5.85
C TRP A 79 7.84 -11.59 5.63
N ASP A 80 7.59 -12.80 6.15
CA ASP A 80 8.47 -13.95 5.94
C ASP A 80 8.62 -14.30 4.44
N LEU A 81 7.50 -14.33 3.70
CA LEU A 81 7.48 -14.57 2.26
C LEU A 81 8.19 -13.46 1.47
N TRP A 82 7.99 -12.20 1.86
CA TRP A 82 8.63 -11.05 1.24
C TRP A 82 10.16 -11.14 1.32
N LYS A 83 10.69 -11.52 2.48
CA LYS A 83 12.13 -11.74 2.68
C LYS A 83 12.64 -12.99 1.99
N LYS A 84 12.05 -14.14 2.28
CA LYS A 84 12.66 -15.45 1.94
C LYS A 84 12.37 -15.92 0.53
N ILE A 85 11.12 -15.74 0.07
CA ILE A 85 10.68 -16.29 -1.23
C ILE A 85 10.90 -15.31 -2.37
N LEU A 86 10.64 -14.01 -2.14
CA LEU A 86 10.87 -13.01 -3.16
C LEU A 86 12.31 -12.50 -3.18
N GLY A 87 12.94 -12.38 -2.00
CA GLY A 87 14.37 -12.09 -1.85
C GLY A 87 14.88 -10.86 -2.62
N GLY A 88 16.17 -10.90 -2.97
CA GLY A 88 16.86 -9.80 -3.65
C GLY A 88 17.16 -8.66 -2.70
N LYS A 89 16.75 -7.43 -3.07
CA LYS A 89 16.95 -6.22 -2.24
C LYS A 89 15.97 -6.09 -1.06
N ARG A 90 15.06 -7.05 -0.89
CA ARG A 90 14.05 -7.07 0.17
C ARG A 90 14.69 -7.49 1.50
N LYS A 91 15.04 -6.50 2.31
CA LYS A 91 15.68 -6.68 3.61
C LYS A 91 14.92 -5.95 4.70
N ASP A 92 15.16 -6.31 5.95
CA ASP A 92 14.65 -5.52 7.07
C ASP A 92 15.35 -4.16 7.12
N PHE A 93 14.75 -3.17 7.79
CA PHE A 93 15.42 -1.89 8.01
C PHE A 93 16.69 -2.08 8.85
N GLU A 94 17.74 -1.37 8.45
CA GLU A 94 19.00 -1.28 9.21
C GLU A 94 19.04 -0.04 10.12
N ASP A 95 18.01 0.81 10.08
CA ASP A 95 17.88 2.03 10.88
C ASP A 95 17.94 1.69 12.39
N PRO A 96 18.93 2.21 13.14
CA PRO A 96 19.03 2.02 14.58
C PRO A 96 17.79 2.46 15.35
N ASP A 97 17.05 3.48 14.89
CA ASP A 97 15.84 3.95 15.57
C ASP A 97 14.73 2.91 15.48
N TRP A 98 14.58 2.28 14.31
CA TRP A 98 13.64 1.18 14.11
C TRP A 98 14.06 -0.05 14.91
N LEU A 99 15.33 -0.47 14.78
CA LEU A 99 15.85 -1.67 15.45
C LEU A 99 15.79 -1.59 16.97
N ASN A 100 15.98 -0.39 17.55
CA ASN A 100 15.99 -0.20 18.99
C ASN A 100 14.65 0.23 19.58
N SER A 101 13.61 0.41 18.76
CA SER A 101 12.24 0.63 19.22
C SER A 101 11.80 -0.50 20.16
N GLU A 102 11.13 -0.13 21.25
CA GLU A 102 10.78 -1.02 22.37
C GLU A 102 9.28 -1.07 22.60
N PHE A 103 8.78 -2.27 22.89
CA PHE A 103 7.40 -2.53 23.27
C PHE A 103 7.37 -3.34 24.57
N LEU A 104 6.28 -3.20 25.31
CA LEU A 104 6.04 -3.90 26.58
C LEU A 104 4.88 -4.87 26.41
N PHE A 105 5.09 -6.13 26.78
CA PHE A 105 4.07 -7.18 26.76
C PHE A 105 4.02 -7.90 28.09
N SER A 106 2.84 -8.39 28.47
CA SER A 106 2.71 -9.38 29.55
C SER A 106 2.93 -10.77 28.95
N ASP A 107 3.84 -11.55 29.53
CA ASP A 107 4.08 -12.93 29.12
C ASP A 107 3.06 -13.91 29.73
N GLU A 108 3.22 -15.21 29.46
CA GLU A 108 2.38 -16.27 30.01
C GLU A 108 2.48 -16.43 31.54
N ASN A 109 3.56 -15.93 32.15
CA ASN A 109 3.80 -15.93 33.60
C ASN A 109 3.27 -14.66 34.28
N LYS A 110 2.64 -13.75 33.51
CA LYS A 110 2.16 -12.42 33.94
C LYS A 110 3.29 -11.46 34.31
N GLU A 111 4.48 -11.69 33.78
CA GLU A 111 5.62 -10.79 33.91
C GLU A 111 5.62 -9.76 32.78
N LEU A 112 6.02 -8.53 33.10
CA LEU A 112 6.15 -7.47 32.11
C LEU A 112 7.50 -7.58 31.42
N VAL A 113 7.48 -7.91 30.13
CA VAL A 113 8.66 -8.12 29.31
C VAL A 113 8.82 -6.97 28.31
N ARG A 114 10.05 -6.47 28.18
CA ARG A 114 10.44 -5.48 27.18
C ARG A 114 11.05 -6.17 25.98
N VAL A 115 10.51 -5.91 24.80
CA VAL A 115 10.93 -6.51 23.53
C VAL A 115 11.40 -5.40 22.58
N LYS A 116 12.51 -5.64 21.88
CA LYS A 116 13.00 -4.75 20.81
C LYS A 116 12.69 -5.33 19.44
N VAL A 117 12.49 -4.47 18.45
CA VAL A 117 12.26 -4.87 17.06
C VAL A 117 13.37 -5.78 16.53
N LYS A 118 14.64 -5.43 16.78
CA LYS A 118 15.79 -6.23 16.30
C LYS A 118 15.79 -7.68 16.79
N ASP A 119 15.16 -7.96 17.93
CA ASP A 119 15.11 -9.29 18.52
C ASP A 119 13.97 -10.16 17.91
N THR A 120 13.11 -9.58 17.06
CA THR A 120 11.97 -10.27 16.43
C THR A 120 12.14 -10.57 14.94
N LEU A 121 13.28 -10.19 14.35
CA LEU A 121 13.53 -10.32 12.90
C LEU A 121 13.77 -11.77 12.45
N ASP A 122 14.14 -12.64 13.39
CA ASP A 122 14.49 -14.04 13.17
C ASP A 122 13.51 -14.97 13.90
N THR A 123 12.60 -15.57 13.12
CA THR A 123 11.57 -16.47 13.64
C THR A 123 12.16 -17.74 14.26
N GLU A 124 13.35 -18.19 13.83
CA GLU A 124 14.00 -19.38 14.38
C GLU A 124 14.44 -19.12 15.83
N LYS A 125 14.96 -17.92 16.12
CA LYS A 125 15.27 -17.50 17.50
C LYS A 125 14.01 -17.36 18.36
N LEU A 126 12.89 -16.98 17.74
CA LEU A 126 11.57 -16.97 18.38
C LEU A 126 10.91 -18.37 18.45
N ARG A 127 11.57 -19.40 17.90
CA ARG A 127 11.17 -20.81 17.96
C ARG A 127 9.82 -21.11 17.28
N TYR A 128 9.53 -20.42 16.18
CA TYR A 128 8.41 -20.77 15.31
C TYR A 128 8.74 -20.59 13.83
N GLY A 129 7.87 -21.12 12.98
CA GLY A 129 7.93 -20.95 11.54
C GLY A 129 6.55 -21.22 10.92
N PHE A 130 6.43 -20.94 9.63
CA PHE A 130 5.22 -21.21 8.88
C PHE A 130 5.32 -22.53 8.14
N GLN A 131 4.21 -23.27 8.09
CA GLN A 131 4.11 -24.44 7.23
C GLN A 131 4.27 -24.03 5.76
N ASP A 132 5.08 -24.80 5.03
CA ASP A 132 5.20 -24.65 3.58
C ASP A 132 3.91 -25.09 2.89
N VAL A 133 3.25 -24.11 2.25
CA VAL A 133 2.02 -24.32 1.49
C VAL A 133 2.15 -23.67 0.12
N PRO A 134 1.50 -24.21 -0.93
CA PRO A 134 1.53 -23.60 -2.26
C PRO A 134 1.11 -22.13 -2.22
N ILE A 135 1.84 -21.28 -2.96
CA ILE A 135 1.60 -19.84 -3.03
C ILE A 135 1.11 -19.49 -4.44
N PRO A 136 -0.20 -19.64 -4.72
CA PRO A 136 -0.73 -19.56 -6.09
C PRO A 136 -0.61 -18.16 -6.70
N TRP A 137 -0.59 -17.11 -5.88
CA TRP A 137 -0.51 -15.73 -6.33
C TRP A 137 0.90 -15.30 -6.80
N LEU A 138 1.94 -16.12 -6.60
CA LEU A 138 3.29 -15.82 -7.11
C LEU A 138 3.34 -15.73 -8.65
N LYS A 139 2.37 -16.30 -9.36
CA LYS A 139 2.33 -16.30 -10.83
C LYS A 139 1.19 -15.45 -11.39
N THR A 140 0.50 -14.66 -10.56
CA THR A 140 -0.71 -13.92 -10.97
C THR A 140 -0.43 -12.46 -11.37
N ARG A 141 0.49 -12.23 -12.31
CA ARG A 141 0.70 -10.89 -12.93
C ARG A 141 -0.55 -10.50 -13.74
N PRO A 142 -1.01 -9.23 -13.73
CA PRO A 142 -2.11 -8.82 -14.62
C PRO A 142 -1.64 -8.94 -16.06
N ALA A 143 -2.49 -9.50 -16.91
CA ALA A 143 -2.34 -9.29 -18.34
C ALA A 143 -2.72 -7.83 -18.66
N PRO A 144 -1.93 -7.11 -19.50
CA PRO A 144 -2.34 -5.83 -20.03
C PRO A 144 -3.72 -5.97 -20.70
N LYS A 145 -4.69 -5.14 -20.30
CA LYS A 145 -6.06 -5.23 -20.83
C LYS A 145 -6.20 -4.73 -22.26
N PHE A 146 -5.29 -3.87 -22.70
CA PHE A 146 -5.35 -3.20 -23.99
C PHE A 146 -3.95 -3.15 -24.60
N THR A 147 -3.89 -3.34 -25.92
CA THR A 147 -2.67 -3.10 -26.69
C THR A 147 -2.35 -1.61 -26.73
N ARG A 148 -1.08 -1.28 -26.97
CA ARG A 148 -0.62 0.12 -27.11
C ARG A 148 -1.47 0.95 -28.07
N GLN A 149 -1.85 0.38 -29.22
CA GLN A 149 -2.65 1.06 -30.23
C GLN A 149 -4.08 1.35 -29.75
N GLU A 150 -4.69 0.45 -28.97
CA GLU A 150 -6.01 0.65 -28.38
C GLU A 150 -5.99 1.71 -27.29
N LYS A 151 -4.92 1.75 -26.48
CA LYS A 151 -4.69 2.81 -25.47
C LYS A 151 -4.55 4.18 -26.14
N SER A 152 -3.68 4.32 -27.14
CA SER A 152 -3.52 5.59 -27.87
C SER A 152 -4.80 6.04 -28.59
N ARG A 153 -5.56 5.11 -29.17
CA ARG A 153 -6.86 5.42 -29.80
C ARG A 153 -7.94 5.84 -28.81
N ARG A 154 -7.95 5.28 -27.59
CA ARG A 154 -8.88 5.69 -26.53
C ARG A 154 -8.50 7.05 -25.94
N ALA A 155 -7.22 7.26 -25.66
CA ALA A 155 -6.71 8.56 -25.21
C ALA A 155 -7.00 9.69 -26.23
N ALA A 156 -6.83 9.43 -27.52
CA ALA A 156 -7.13 10.39 -28.58
C ALA A 156 -8.64 10.64 -28.81
N LYS A 157 -9.53 9.77 -28.30
CA LYS A 157 -10.98 9.87 -28.49
C LYS A 157 -11.72 10.54 -27.33
N LYS A 158 -11.06 10.83 -26.20
CA LYS A 158 -11.75 11.32 -25.00
C LYS A 158 -11.13 12.61 -24.47
N SER A 159 -11.99 13.61 -24.33
CA SER A 159 -11.79 14.79 -23.49
C SER A 159 -11.99 14.37 -22.03
N VAL A 160 -10.96 13.82 -21.39
CA VAL A 160 -10.93 13.75 -19.93
C VAL A 160 -10.77 15.18 -19.41
N VAL A 161 -11.67 15.64 -18.56
CA VAL A 161 -11.52 16.95 -17.90
C VAL A 161 -10.43 16.80 -16.85
N LEU A 162 -9.28 17.39 -17.11
CA LEU A 162 -8.15 17.36 -16.20
C LEU A 162 -8.28 18.49 -15.19
N THR A 163 -8.14 18.16 -13.90
CA THR A 163 -7.93 19.13 -12.84
C THR A 163 -6.47 19.58 -12.89
N PRO A 164 -6.18 20.88 -13.04
CA PRO A 164 -4.82 21.38 -12.97
C PRO A 164 -4.19 21.06 -11.61
N ILE A 165 -2.91 20.68 -11.58
CA ILE A 165 -2.19 20.42 -10.33
C ILE A 165 -2.17 21.65 -9.40
N SER A 166 -2.22 22.87 -9.97
CA SER A 166 -2.34 24.13 -9.22
C SER A 166 -3.69 24.31 -8.52
N GLY A 167 -4.67 23.46 -8.80
CA GLY A 167 -5.98 23.44 -8.15
C GLY A 167 -6.02 22.64 -6.84
N PHE A 168 -4.91 22.04 -6.43
CA PHE A 168 -4.79 21.36 -5.14
C PHE A 168 -4.51 22.38 -4.01
N PRO A 169 -4.97 22.16 -2.76
CA PRO A 169 -5.65 20.95 -2.26
C PRO A 169 -7.07 20.78 -2.79
N VAL A 170 -7.52 19.52 -2.91
CA VAL A 170 -8.87 19.17 -3.39
C VAL A 170 -9.59 18.26 -2.40
N VAL A 171 -10.89 18.49 -2.21
CA VAL A 171 -11.78 17.54 -1.55
C VAL A 171 -12.15 16.44 -2.55
N LEU A 172 -12.11 15.17 -2.14
CA LEU A 172 -12.34 14.02 -3.00
C LEU A 172 -13.82 13.62 -3.04
N ASP A 173 -14.71 14.60 -3.23
CA ASP A 173 -16.18 14.41 -3.31
C ASP A 173 -16.65 13.77 -4.62
N LYS A 174 -15.78 13.76 -5.64
CA LYS A 174 -16.02 13.20 -6.97
C LYS A 174 -14.74 12.63 -7.57
N VAL A 175 -14.88 11.98 -8.72
CA VAL A 175 -13.73 11.50 -9.49
C VAL A 175 -12.90 12.69 -9.99
N ILE A 176 -11.60 12.66 -9.71
CA ILE A 176 -10.64 13.69 -10.13
C ILE A 176 -9.58 13.02 -10.99
N SER A 177 -9.26 13.63 -12.13
CA SER A 177 -8.15 13.19 -12.99
C SER A 177 -7.15 14.33 -13.11
N VAL A 178 -5.87 14.05 -12.87
CA VAL A 178 -4.77 15.02 -12.90
C VAL A 178 -3.63 14.47 -13.76
N GLU A 179 -3.02 15.34 -14.57
CA GLU A 179 -1.79 15.00 -15.28
C GLU A 179 -0.59 15.24 -14.36
N VAL A 180 0.24 14.21 -14.20
CA VAL A 180 1.40 14.22 -13.31
C VAL A 180 2.66 14.01 -14.15
N SER A 181 3.61 14.94 -14.01
CA SER A 181 4.91 14.84 -14.70
C SER A 181 5.78 13.76 -14.08
N ARG A 182 6.49 13.01 -14.94
CA ARG A 182 7.44 12.01 -14.49
C ARG A 182 8.84 12.63 -14.37
N PRO A 183 9.60 12.33 -13.30
CA PRO A 183 10.95 12.85 -13.16
C PRO A 183 11.92 12.34 -14.23
N LYS A 184 11.73 11.10 -14.71
CA LYS A 184 12.59 10.49 -15.75
C LYS A 184 11.83 9.43 -16.55
N LYS A 185 11.99 9.45 -17.88
CA LYS A 185 11.46 8.42 -18.79
C LYS A 185 12.54 7.45 -19.27
N SER A 186 12.12 6.30 -19.80
CA SER A 186 13.00 5.31 -20.46
C SER A 186 14.22 4.92 -19.62
N ARG A 187 14.01 4.63 -18.35
CA ARG A 187 15.05 4.19 -17.40
C ARG A 187 15.63 2.85 -17.83
N SER A 188 16.93 2.67 -17.60
CA SER A 188 17.61 1.39 -17.78
C SER A 188 17.16 0.36 -16.74
N ALA A 189 17.34 -0.93 -17.03
CA ALA A 189 16.99 -2.01 -16.10
C ALA A 189 17.70 -1.87 -14.74
N ARG A 190 18.95 -1.39 -14.75
CA ARG A 190 19.73 -1.14 -13.52
C ARG A 190 19.14 -0.02 -12.70
N GLU A 191 18.79 1.10 -13.33
CA GLU A 191 18.13 2.20 -12.62
C GLU A 191 16.82 1.72 -12.00
N GLN A 192 15.97 1.02 -12.76
CA GLN A 192 14.71 0.44 -12.25
C GLN A 192 14.89 -0.59 -11.14
N GLU A 193 16.08 -1.18 -11.02
CA GLU A 193 16.43 -2.08 -9.91
C GLU A 193 16.91 -1.31 -8.68
N ASP A 194 17.58 -0.17 -8.88
CA ASP A 194 18.16 0.66 -7.82
C ASP A 194 17.14 1.58 -7.15
N GLU A 195 16.16 2.10 -7.90
CA GLU A 195 15.14 3.01 -7.35
C GLU A 195 13.75 2.65 -7.87
N ASP A 196 12.77 2.61 -6.98
CA ASP A 196 11.36 2.45 -7.35
C ASP A 196 10.76 3.81 -7.77
N GLU A 197 10.14 3.88 -8.95
CA GLU A 197 9.34 5.06 -9.36
C GLU A 197 7.95 4.93 -8.74
N VAL A 198 7.61 5.84 -7.82
CA VAL A 198 6.39 5.74 -7.01
C VAL A 198 5.49 6.94 -7.19
N LEU A 199 4.19 6.68 -7.22
CA LEU A 199 3.17 7.72 -7.13
C LEU A 199 2.97 8.07 -5.65
N VAL A 200 3.16 9.35 -5.32
CA VAL A 200 2.99 9.89 -3.97
C VAL A 200 1.74 10.76 -3.95
N ILE A 201 0.81 10.42 -3.07
CA ILE A 201 -0.35 11.24 -2.73
C ILE A 201 -0.05 11.90 -1.39
N GLU A 202 0.17 13.21 -1.40
CA GLU A 202 0.69 13.92 -0.23
C GLU A 202 -0.43 14.50 0.62
N ARG A 203 -0.22 14.44 1.95
CA ARG A 203 -1.07 15.06 2.99
C ARG A 203 -2.55 14.80 2.74
N ILE A 204 -2.92 13.52 2.86
CA ILE A 204 -4.32 13.10 2.86
C ILE A 204 -4.86 13.45 4.25
N GLU A 205 -5.66 14.50 4.32
CA GLU A 205 -6.33 14.94 5.54
C GLU A 205 -7.74 14.34 5.54
N TYR A 206 -8.16 13.76 6.67
CA TYR A 206 -9.44 13.09 6.76
C TYR A 206 -10.03 13.02 8.16
N GLU A 207 -11.34 12.77 8.25
CA GLU A 207 -12.02 12.53 9.51
C GLU A 207 -11.73 11.13 10.06
N GLU A 208 -11.16 11.08 11.27
CA GLU A 208 -10.94 9.82 11.98
C GLU A 208 -12.27 9.18 12.40
N ASN A 209 -12.32 7.84 12.45
CA ASN A 209 -13.50 7.00 12.75
C ASN A 209 -14.50 6.79 11.62
N GLN A 210 -14.18 7.16 10.38
CA GLN A 210 -14.94 6.75 9.21
C GLN A 210 -14.14 5.77 8.35
N LEU A 211 -14.83 4.85 7.69
CA LEU A 211 -14.23 4.06 6.62
C LEU A 211 -13.93 4.99 5.46
N ILE A 212 -12.65 5.10 5.12
CA ILE A 212 -12.20 5.90 3.98
C ILE A 212 -11.55 5.00 2.96
N LYS A 213 -12.02 5.13 1.73
CA LYS A 213 -11.46 4.41 0.59
C LYS A 213 -11.62 5.23 -0.68
N PHE A 214 -10.54 5.37 -1.40
CA PHE A 214 -10.55 5.78 -2.80
C PHE A 214 -9.58 4.91 -3.59
N ASP A 215 -9.91 4.65 -4.85
CA ASP A 215 -9.04 3.90 -5.74
C ASP A 215 -8.17 4.87 -6.54
N VAL A 216 -6.98 4.41 -6.90
CA VAL A 216 -6.03 5.17 -7.72
C VAL A 216 -5.84 4.44 -9.03
N LEU A 217 -6.17 5.10 -10.13
CA LEU A 217 -6.00 4.57 -11.48
C LEU A 217 -4.92 5.37 -12.20
N VAL A 218 -4.02 4.67 -12.90
CA VAL A 218 -2.97 5.29 -13.72
C VAL A 218 -3.24 4.94 -15.17
N ASN A 219 -3.44 5.95 -16.01
CA ASN A 219 -3.80 5.82 -17.43
C ASN A 219 -4.99 4.86 -17.68
N ASP A 220 -5.98 4.84 -16.77
CA ASP A 220 -7.20 4.03 -16.90
C ASP A 220 -8.46 4.85 -16.53
N GLU A 221 -9.62 4.31 -16.88
CA GLU A 221 -10.93 4.96 -16.72
C GLU A 221 -11.69 4.46 -15.48
N PRO A 222 -12.48 5.30 -14.80
CA PRO A 222 -13.25 4.92 -13.60
C PRO A 222 -14.32 3.84 -13.87
N ASP A 223 -14.88 3.79 -15.08
CA ASP A 223 -15.87 2.79 -15.53
C ASP A 223 -15.24 1.58 -16.23
N SER A 224 -13.91 1.52 -16.30
CA SER A 224 -13.19 0.35 -16.78
C SER A 224 -13.41 -0.78 -15.76
N PRO A 225 -13.77 -2.02 -16.18
CA PRO A 225 -13.81 -3.19 -15.29
C PRO A 225 -12.39 -3.62 -14.82
N GLY A 226 -11.50 -2.66 -14.57
CA GLY A 226 -10.04 -2.66 -14.60
C GLY A 226 -9.35 -2.83 -13.25
N ASP A 227 -8.28 -3.62 -13.23
CA ASP A 227 -7.35 -3.82 -12.11
C ASP A 227 -6.80 -2.47 -11.59
N GLN A 228 -6.91 -2.22 -10.28
CA GLN A 228 -6.71 -0.91 -9.63
C GLN A 228 -5.26 -0.67 -9.16
N THR A 229 -4.35 -1.57 -9.52
CA THR A 229 -2.92 -1.42 -9.24
C THR A 229 -2.16 -1.93 -10.45
N ARG A 230 -1.94 -1.06 -11.44
CA ARG A 230 -1.15 -1.39 -12.63
C ARG A 230 0.16 -0.65 -12.62
N LEU A 231 1.17 -1.34 -13.09
CA LEU A 231 2.53 -0.84 -13.19
C LEU A 231 2.74 -0.13 -14.51
N LEU A 232 3.69 0.80 -14.58
CA LEU A 232 4.01 1.54 -15.82
C LEU A 232 4.38 0.61 -16.99
N GLU A 233 5.13 -0.46 -16.71
CA GLU A 233 5.43 -1.52 -17.68
C GLU A 233 4.16 -2.17 -18.23
N ASP A 234 3.20 -2.51 -17.37
CA ASP A 234 1.93 -3.14 -17.76
C ASP A 234 1.01 -2.14 -18.50
N LEU A 235 1.26 -0.85 -18.28
CA LEU A 235 0.65 0.26 -19.00
C LEU A 235 1.36 0.60 -20.31
N GLU A 236 2.55 0.05 -20.57
CA GLU A 236 3.46 0.44 -21.67
C GLU A 236 3.75 1.96 -21.72
N ALA A 237 3.74 2.61 -20.55
CA ALA A 237 3.84 4.06 -20.40
C ALA A 237 5.27 4.56 -20.08
N GLU A 238 6.27 3.69 -20.15
CA GLU A 238 7.67 4.02 -19.75
C GLU A 238 8.29 5.16 -20.57
N ARG A 239 7.76 5.42 -21.77
CA ARG A 239 8.24 6.46 -22.69
C ARG A 239 7.46 7.77 -22.59
N ASP A 240 6.36 7.77 -21.85
CA ASP A 240 5.48 8.93 -21.72
C ASP A 240 6.11 9.92 -20.73
N ASP A 241 6.00 11.21 -21.03
CA ASP A 241 6.54 12.30 -20.17
C ASP A 241 5.63 12.58 -18.97
N THR A 242 4.34 12.35 -19.14
CA THR A 242 3.29 12.55 -18.13
C THR A 242 2.44 11.30 -18.01
N LEU A 243 1.77 11.17 -16.86
CA LEU A 243 0.75 10.16 -16.62
C LEU A 243 -0.53 10.84 -16.18
N VAL A 244 -1.68 10.28 -16.58
CA VAL A 244 -2.97 10.70 -16.03
C VAL A 244 -3.28 9.83 -14.83
N VAL A 245 -3.35 10.45 -13.66
CA VAL A 245 -3.73 9.83 -12.40
C VAL A 245 -5.18 10.19 -12.11
N THR A 246 -6.02 9.17 -11.94
CA THR A 246 -7.43 9.33 -11.59
C THR A 246 -7.68 8.82 -10.18
N LEU A 247 -8.18 9.69 -9.31
CA LEU A 247 -8.60 9.38 -7.94
C LEU A 247 -10.11 9.15 -7.94
N VAL A 248 -10.54 7.98 -7.47
CA VAL A 248 -11.94 7.54 -7.50
C VAL A 248 -12.44 7.30 -6.07
N PRO A 249 -13.17 8.24 -5.45
CA PRO A 249 -13.72 8.02 -4.12
C PRO A 249 -14.69 6.83 -4.11
N ARG A 250 -14.60 6.00 -3.07
CA ARG A 250 -15.47 4.82 -2.86
C ARG A 250 -16.25 4.91 -1.55
N SER A 251 -15.65 5.45 -0.51
CA SER A 251 -16.27 5.65 0.81
C SER A 251 -15.57 6.80 1.53
N GLY A 252 -16.35 7.68 2.18
CA GLY A 252 -15.85 8.85 2.91
C GLY A 252 -15.07 9.86 2.05
N GLY A 253 -15.35 9.95 0.75
CA GLY A 253 -14.57 10.82 -0.14
C GLY A 253 -14.76 12.32 0.13
N ASP A 254 -15.96 12.68 0.56
CA ASP A 254 -16.35 14.04 0.97
C ASP A 254 -15.65 14.52 2.24
N SER A 255 -15.15 13.60 3.08
CA SER A 255 -14.33 13.90 4.25
C SER A 255 -12.82 13.78 3.99
N VAL A 256 -12.40 13.53 2.75
CA VAL A 256 -10.97 13.42 2.37
C VAL A 256 -10.52 14.65 1.59
N THR A 257 -9.46 15.29 2.06
CA THR A 257 -8.72 16.32 1.31
C THR A 257 -7.36 15.79 0.91
N VAL A 258 -7.03 15.89 -0.38
CA VAL A 258 -5.72 15.55 -0.93
C VAL A 258 -4.96 16.85 -1.23
N ALA A 259 -3.79 17.04 -0.64
CA ALA A 259 -3.03 18.27 -0.83
C ALA A 259 -2.20 18.29 -2.11
N ASN A 260 -1.72 17.14 -2.59
CA ASN A 260 -0.93 17.07 -3.82
C ASN A 260 -0.81 15.65 -4.36
N VAL A 261 -0.46 15.51 -5.64
CA VAL A 261 -0.12 14.25 -6.29
C VAL A 261 1.14 14.43 -7.13
N LYS A 262 2.14 13.58 -6.92
CA LYS A 262 3.42 13.64 -7.65
C LYS A 262 4.03 12.27 -7.86
N ILE A 263 5.05 12.18 -8.71
CA ILE A 263 5.85 10.97 -8.91
C ILE A 263 7.27 11.26 -8.44
N ASP A 264 7.80 10.40 -7.57
CA ASP A 264 9.16 10.48 -7.02
C ASP A 264 9.89 9.15 -7.19
N PHE A 265 11.20 9.17 -6.93
CA PHE A 265 12.02 7.96 -6.80
C PHE A 265 12.27 7.66 -5.33
N VAL A 266 12.15 6.38 -4.96
CA VAL A 266 12.48 5.90 -3.61
C VAL A 266 13.59 4.86 -3.72
N ALA A 267 14.64 5.09 -2.95
CA ALA A 267 15.73 4.18 -2.69
C ALA A 267 15.79 3.91 -1.17
N ASP A 268 16.24 2.71 -0.79
CA ASP A 268 16.66 2.41 0.60
C ASP A 268 18.17 2.19 0.66
#